data_AF-A0A0C9T1Z9-F1
#
_entry.id   AF-A0A0C9T1Z9-F1
#
_cell.length_a   1.000
_cell.length_b   1.000
_cell.length_c   1.000
_cell.angle_alpha   90.00
_cell.angle_beta   90.00
_cell.angle_gamma   90.00
#
_symmetry.space_group_name_H-M   'P 1'
#
loop_
_entity.id
_entity.type
_entity.pdbx_description
1 polymer ?
#
loop_
_entity_poly.entity_id
_entity_poly.type
_entity_poly.pdbx_seq_one_letter_code
_entity_poly.pdbx_strand_id
1 'polypeptide(L)'
;VTGLTVRHVGERFQRSNDTISRYFRKMTIIFSSAPFYTKYVHMPADDEIHTKICTNPRFWPFFKDAIGALDSSHIHAAPSAQQRGMYRNCK
;
A
#
# COMPACT_ATOMS: atom_id res chain seq x y z
N VAL A 1 7.89 0.55 -2.55
CA VAL A 1 8.64 1.32 -3.59
C VAL A 1 9.08 2.64 -2.97
N THR A 2 10.34 3.08 -3.15
CA THR A 2 11.00 4.17 -2.39
C THR A 2 10.40 5.59 -2.53
N GLY A 3 9.26 5.76 -3.22
CA GLY A 3 8.59 7.05 -3.39
C GLY A 3 9.35 8.09 -4.22
N LEU A 4 10.51 7.74 -4.78
CA LEU A 4 11.35 8.65 -5.56
C LEU A 4 10.87 8.79 -7.01
N THR A 5 11.07 9.98 -7.57
CA THR A 5 10.81 10.22 -9.00
C THR A 5 11.86 9.55 -9.88
N VAL A 6 11.50 9.23 -11.13
CA VAL A 6 12.43 8.66 -12.12
C VAL A 6 13.66 9.57 -12.32
N ARG A 7 13.50 10.89 -12.22
CA ARG A 7 14.60 11.87 -12.30
C ARG A 7 15.61 11.70 -11.18
N HIS A 8 15.14 11.64 -9.92
CA HIS A 8 16.03 11.44 -8.77
C HIS A 8 16.76 10.09 -8.84
N VAL A 9 16.08 9.06 -9.32
CA VAL A 9 16.68 7.74 -9.53
C VAL A 9 17.73 7.78 -10.65
N GLY A 10 17.43 8.45 -11.76
CA GLY A 10 18.36 8.65 -12.87
C GLY A 10 19.64 9.38 -12.44
N GLU A 11 19.49 10.46 -11.66
CA GLU A 11 20.61 11.19 -11.07
C GLU A 11 21.44 10.31 -10.13
N ARG A 12 20.80 9.53 -9.24
CA ARG A 12 21.51 8.65 -8.30
C ARG A 12 22.33 7.57 -9.00
N PHE A 13 21.79 6.96 -10.05
CA PHE A 13 22.43 5.86 -10.76
C PHE A 13 23.23 6.31 -11.99
N GLN A 14 23.25 7.61 -12.28
CA GLN A 14 23.90 8.19 -13.47
C GLN A 14 23.44 7.51 -14.77
N ARG A 15 22.13 7.35 -14.92
CA ARG A 15 21.48 6.71 -16.07
C ARG A 15 20.34 7.57 -16.60
N SER A 16 20.05 7.40 -17.89
CA SER A 16 18.91 8.08 -18.52
C SER A 16 17.58 7.61 -17.93
N ASN A 17 16.59 8.51 -17.92
CA ASN A 17 15.23 8.19 -17.48
C ASN A 17 14.60 7.03 -18.28
N ASP A 18 14.94 6.88 -19.58
CA ASP A 18 14.54 5.72 -20.38
C ASP A 18 15.07 4.42 -19.79
N THR A 19 16.38 4.39 -19.48
CA THR A 19 17.02 3.22 -18.90
C THR A 19 16.36 2.85 -17.57
N ILE A 20 16.16 3.83 -16.68
CA ILE A 20 15.49 3.61 -15.40
C ILE A 20 14.09 3.03 -15.61
N SER A 21 13.29 3.64 -16.48
CA SER A 21 11.90 3.21 -16.73
C SER A 21 11.84 1.81 -17.33
N ARG A 22 12.74 1.48 -18.25
CA ARG A 22 12.84 0.16 -18.89
C ARG A 22 13.16 -0.93 -17.88
N TYR A 23 14.16 -0.69 -17.01
CA TYR A 23 14.53 -1.66 -15.99
C TYR A 23 13.46 -1.78 -14.91
N PHE A 24 12.86 -0.67 -14.47
CA PHE A 24 11.74 -0.70 -13.55
C PHE A 24 10.61 -1.60 -14.08
N ARG A 25 10.17 -1.39 -15.34
CA ARG A 25 9.16 -2.22 -15.98
C ARG A 25 9.56 -3.70 -16.05
N LYS A 26 10.80 -4.01 -16.42
CA LYS A 26 11.31 -5.39 -16.45
C LYS A 26 11.25 -6.04 -15.07
N MET A 27 11.69 -5.34 -14.03
CA MET A 27 11.68 -5.85 -12.66
C MET A 27 10.26 -6.05 -12.14
N THR A 28 9.35 -5.12 -12.43
CA THR A 28 7.93 -5.27 -12.10
C THR A 28 7.37 -6.56 -12.71
N ILE A 29 7.62 -6.82 -14.00
CA ILE A 29 7.15 -8.04 -14.67
C ILE A 29 7.73 -9.28 -14.02
N ILE A 30 9.04 -9.31 -13.73
CA ILE A 30 9.69 -10.46 -13.11
C ILE A 30 9.06 -10.76 -11.75
N PHE A 31 8.89 -9.74 -10.89
CA PHE A 31 8.36 -9.92 -9.55
C PHE A 31 6.85 -10.21 -9.50
N SER A 32 6.08 -9.76 -10.50
CA SER A 32 4.64 -10.06 -10.59
C SER A 32 4.34 -11.35 -11.36
N SER A 33 5.32 -11.93 -12.05
CA SER A 33 5.16 -13.18 -12.80
C SER A 33 5.35 -14.42 -11.92
N ALA A 34 4.68 -15.51 -12.31
CA ALA A 34 5.08 -16.84 -11.87
C ALA A 34 6.44 -17.20 -12.51
N PRO A 35 7.37 -17.85 -11.78
CA PRO A 35 7.20 -18.50 -10.47
C PRO A 35 7.56 -17.61 -9.28
N PHE A 36 8.05 -16.37 -9.49
CA PHE A 36 8.53 -15.53 -8.38
C PHE A 36 7.38 -15.17 -7.44
N TYR A 37 6.30 -14.59 -7.98
CA TYR A 37 5.19 -14.11 -7.18
C TYR A 37 4.60 -15.23 -6.33
N THR A 38 4.32 -16.38 -6.96
CA THR A 38 3.70 -17.54 -6.28
C THR A 38 4.61 -18.19 -5.23
N LYS A 39 5.93 -18.06 -5.36
CA LYS A 39 6.90 -18.68 -4.45
C LYS A 39 7.25 -17.82 -3.24
N TYR A 40 7.19 -16.50 -3.39
CA TYR A 40 7.71 -15.57 -2.39
C TYR A 40 6.66 -14.62 -1.84
N VAL A 41 5.55 -14.40 -2.56
CA VAL A 41 4.45 -13.56 -2.10
C VAL A 41 3.33 -14.47 -1.61
N HIS A 42 3.14 -14.49 -0.30
CA HIS A 42 2.05 -15.20 0.35
C HIS A 42 1.20 -14.19 1.10
N MET A 43 -0.12 -14.32 0.98
CA MET A 43 -1.02 -13.65 1.90
C MET A 43 -0.82 -14.25 3.30
N PRO A 44 -0.81 -13.44 4.36
CA PRO A 44 -0.99 -13.98 5.71
C PRO A 44 -2.29 -14.79 5.74
N ALA A 45 -2.35 -15.81 6.60
CA ALA A 45 -3.55 -16.64 6.72
C ALA A 45 -4.79 -15.76 6.97
N ASP A 46 -5.91 -16.09 6.32
CA ASP A 46 -7.12 -15.27 6.24
C ASP A 46 -7.74 -14.88 7.61
N ASP A 47 -7.28 -15.49 8.71
CA ASP A 47 -7.91 -15.39 10.03
C ASP A 47 -7.16 -14.51 11.05
N GLU A 48 -5.98 -13.95 10.74
CA GLU A 48 -5.22 -13.12 11.69
C GLU A 48 -5.66 -11.65 11.71
N ILE A 49 -6.91 -11.39 12.07
CA ILE A 49 -7.32 -10.03 12.45
C ILE A 49 -6.65 -9.69 13.78
N HIS A 50 -5.83 -8.63 13.79
CA HIS A 50 -5.12 -8.20 14.99
C HIS A 50 -6.07 -8.02 16.17
N THR A 51 -5.70 -8.51 17.36
CA THR A 51 -6.57 -8.55 18.56
C THR A 51 -7.19 -7.19 18.91
N LYS A 52 -6.43 -6.11 18.78
CA LYS A 52 -6.89 -4.73 18.95
C LYS A 52 -8.10 -4.33 18.07
N ILE A 53 -8.24 -4.94 16.91
CA ILE A 53 -9.36 -4.70 15.98
C ILE A 53 -10.56 -5.54 16.40
N CYS A 54 -10.37 -6.84 16.67
CA CYS A 54 -11.48 -7.73 17.02
C CYS A 54 -12.07 -7.46 18.41
N THR A 55 -11.25 -7.01 19.37
CA THR A 55 -11.70 -6.70 20.74
C THR A 55 -12.33 -5.31 20.88
N ASN A 56 -12.17 -4.43 19.87
CA ASN A 56 -12.68 -3.08 19.96
C ASN A 56 -14.06 -2.96 19.29
N PRO A 57 -15.15 -2.76 20.05
CA PRO A 57 -16.50 -2.70 19.50
C PRO A 57 -16.71 -1.53 18.54
N ARG A 58 -15.85 -0.50 18.58
CA ARG A 58 -15.88 0.61 17.62
C ARG A 58 -15.28 0.22 16.26
N PHE A 59 -14.31 -0.68 16.23
CA PHE A 59 -13.62 -1.08 15.00
C PHE A 59 -14.24 -2.34 14.37
N TRP A 60 -14.69 -3.28 15.19
CA TRP A 60 -15.20 -4.57 14.73
C TRP A 60 -16.27 -4.49 13.63
N PRO A 61 -17.28 -3.59 13.69
CA PRO A 61 -18.29 -3.49 12.63
C PRO A 61 -17.72 -3.17 11.24
N PHE A 62 -16.55 -2.55 11.17
CA PHE A 62 -15.92 -2.10 9.93
C PHE A 62 -14.84 -3.05 9.41
N PHE A 63 -14.25 -3.87 10.28
CA PHE A 63 -13.06 -4.66 9.97
C PHE A 63 -13.23 -6.17 10.24
N LYS A 64 -14.43 -6.65 10.54
CA LYS A 64 -14.70 -8.07 10.84
C LYS A 64 -14.32 -9.05 9.72
N ASP A 65 -14.27 -8.58 8.47
CA ASP A 65 -13.91 -9.36 7.28
C ASP A 65 -12.59 -8.85 6.65
N ALA A 66 -11.77 -8.12 7.42
CA ALA A 66 -10.52 -7.56 6.91
C ALA A 66 -9.42 -8.63 6.88
N ILE A 67 -9.03 -9.05 5.67
CA ILE A 67 -8.03 -10.10 5.43
C ILE A 67 -6.58 -9.58 5.67
N GLY A 68 -6.40 -8.27 5.78
CA GLY A 68 -5.12 -7.65 6.08
C GLY A 68 -5.01 -6.23 5.52
N ALA A 69 -3.98 -5.51 5.95
CA ALA A 69 -3.62 -4.25 5.32
C ALA A 69 -2.75 -4.54 4.08
N LEU A 70 -3.33 -4.44 2.88
CA LEU A 70 -2.53 -4.39 1.66
C LEU A 70 -1.72 -3.08 1.71
N ASP A 71 -0.41 -3.20 1.87
CA ASP A 71 0.60 -2.13 2.00
C ASP A 71 0.04 -0.70 1.77
N SER A 72 -0.17 0.00 2.89
CA SER A 72 -0.53 1.42 3.10
C SER A 72 -0.81 2.31 1.87
N SER A 73 -1.67 1.85 0.96
CA SER A 73 -2.18 2.67 -0.12
C SER A 73 -3.16 3.63 0.53
N HIS A 74 -2.68 4.82 0.89
CA HIS A 74 -3.51 5.87 1.45
C HIS A 74 -4.52 6.30 0.37
N ILE A 75 -5.71 5.72 0.42
CA ILE A 75 -6.84 6.24 -0.35
C ILE A 75 -7.14 7.62 0.22
N HIS A 76 -7.11 8.64 -0.63
CA HIS A 76 -7.54 9.98 -0.24
C HIS A 76 -9.03 9.94 0.12
N ALA A 77 -9.32 9.81 1.40
CA ALA A 77 -10.66 9.95 1.95
C ALA A 77 -10.84 11.39 2.43
N ALA A 78 -11.76 12.12 1.81
CA ALA A 78 -12.22 13.41 2.29
C ALA A 78 -13.70 13.27 2.71
N PRO A 79 -14.06 13.61 3.96
CA PRO A 79 -15.46 13.61 4.36
C PRO A 79 -16.25 14.65 3.58
N SER A 80 -17.56 14.41 3.46
CA SER A 80 -18.50 15.37 2.85
C SER A 80 -18.40 16.74 3.52
N ALA A 81 -18.74 17.81 2.80
CA ALA A 81 -18.62 19.18 3.32
C ALA A 81 -19.32 19.37 4.67
N GLN A 82 -20.45 18.72 4.87
CA GLN A 82 -21.24 18.74 6.11
C GLN A 82 -20.52 18.04 7.27
N GLN A 83 -19.75 16.99 7.00
CA GLN A 83 -19.07 16.19 8.02
C GLN A 83 -17.66 16.68 8.32
N ARG A 84 -17.03 17.50 7.47
CA ARG A 84 -15.64 17.98 7.66
C ARG A 84 -15.38 18.57 9.04
N GLY A 85 -16.35 19.27 9.63
CA GLY A 85 -16.22 19.85 10.97
C GLY A 85 -15.95 18.81 12.06
N MET A 86 -16.49 17.59 11.93
CA MET A 86 -16.33 16.50 12.89
C MET A 86 -14.98 15.78 12.79
N TYR A 87 -14.31 15.89 11.64
CA TYR A 87 -13.01 15.26 11.37
C TYR A 87 -11.85 16.26 11.46
N ARG A 88 -12.11 17.51 11.84
CA ARG A 88 -11.06 18.44 12.22
C ARG A 88 -10.54 18.03 13.59
N ASN A 89 -9.23 17.82 13.68
CA ASN A 89 -8.57 17.59 14.95
C ASN A 89 -8.76 18.85 15.81
N CYS A 90 -9.61 18.77 16.82
CA CYS A 90 -9.74 19.81 17.83
C CYS A 90 -8.49 19.75 18.72
N LYS A 91 -7.46 20.48 18.32
CA LYS A 91 -6.39 20.91 19.22
C LYS A 91 -6.81 22.17 19.95
#